data_AF-B0I369-F1
#
_entry.id   AF-B0I369-F1
#
_cell.length_a   1.000
_cell.length_b   1.000
_cell.length_c   1.000
_cell.angle_alpha   90.00
_cell.angle_beta   90.00
_cell.angle_gamma   90.00
#
_symmetry.space_group_name_H-M   'P 1'
#
loop_
_entity.id
_entity.type
_entity.pdbx_description
1 polymer ?
#
loop_
_entity_poly.entity_id
_entity_poly.type
_entity_poly.pdbx_seq_one_letter_code
_entity_poly.pdbx_strand_id
1 'polypeptide(L)'
;MPSKKTRIIHSPEFKAEALKLAEKVGVAAAARQLSLHESQIYGWRKATNKDSSTSQRERDLAAEVAKLKRQLAEQAEELDIVKKAATYFAKNLK
;
A
#
# COMPACT_ATOMS: atom_id res chain seq x y z
N MET A 1 4.80 -43.13 -3.81
CA MET A 1 4.57 -41.83 -4.48
C MET A 1 3.64 -40.98 -3.62
N PRO A 2 4.04 -39.80 -3.11
CA PRO A 2 3.13 -38.98 -2.31
C PRO A 2 2.03 -38.39 -3.20
N SER A 3 0.77 -38.68 -2.87
CA SER A 3 -0.41 -38.11 -3.54
C SER A 3 -0.42 -36.59 -3.36
N LYS A 4 -0.49 -35.83 -4.46
CA LYS A 4 -0.63 -34.36 -4.43
C LYS A 4 -2.02 -34.02 -3.88
N LYS A 5 -2.09 -33.58 -2.63
CA LYS A 5 -3.32 -33.01 -2.05
C LYS A 5 -3.69 -31.73 -2.81
N THR A 6 -4.88 -31.70 -3.40
CA THR A 6 -5.48 -30.50 -3.99
C THR A 6 -5.68 -29.46 -2.89
N ARG A 7 -5.10 -28.27 -3.06
CA ARG A 7 -5.26 -27.17 -2.10
C ARG A 7 -6.65 -26.55 -2.28
N ILE A 8 -7.44 -26.52 -1.22
CA ILE A 8 -8.72 -25.81 -1.19
C ILE A 8 -8.43 -24.31 -1.12
N ILE A 9 -8.94 -23.56 -2.09
CA ILE A 9 -8.81 -22.11 -2.15
C ILE A 9 -10.17 -21.51 -1.76
N HIS A 10 -10.19 -20.75 -0.67
CA HIS A 10 -11.37 -20.02 -0.25
C HIS A 10 -11.46 -18.65 -0.94
N SER A 11 -12.69 -18.20 -1.23
CA SER A 11 -12.94 -16.89 -1.82
C SER A 11 -12.54 -15.75 -0.87
N PRO A 12 -12.24 -14.55 -1.39
CA PRO A 12 -11.92 -13.39 -0.56
C PRO A 12 -13.04 -13.04 0.44
N GLU A 13 -14.30 -13.13 0.01
CA GLU A 13 -15.48 -12.81 0.82
C GLU A 13 -15.58 -13.77 2.01
N PHE A 14 -15.41 -15.08 1.76
CA PHE A 14 -15.42 -16.08 2.81
C PHE A 14 -14.31 -15.86 3.84
N LYS A 15 -13.10 -15.50 3.38
CA LYS A 15 -11.99 -15.18 4.29
C LYS A 15 -12.29 -13.94 5.14
N ALA A 16 -12.92 -12.92 4.55
CA ALA A 16 -13.30 -11.71 5.27
C ALA A 16 -14.36 -12.00 6.34
N GLU A 17 -15.39 -12.79 6.00
CA GLU A 17 -16.42 -13.21 6.96
C GLU A 17 -15.85 -14.08 8.08
N ALA A 18 -14.93 -15.01 7.75
CA ALA A 18 -14.25 -15.85 8.73
C ALA A 18 -13.42 -15.03 9.71
N LEU A 19 -12.73 -13.98 9.23
CA LEU A 19 -11.99 -13.05 10.10
C LEU A 19 -12.94 -12.24 11.00
N LYS A 20 -14.06 -11.76 10.45
CA LYS A 20 -15.08 -11.02 11.21
C LYS A 20 -15.76 -11.88 12.28
N LEU A 21 -15.94 -13.17 12.00
CA LEU A 21 -16.40 -14.14 13.00
C LEU A 21 -15.34 -14.35 14.07
N ALA A 22 -14.08 -14.55 13.68
CA ALA A 22 -12.96 -14.76 14.60
C ALA A 22 -12.70 -13.56 15.53
N GLU A 23 -13.06 -12.34 15.13
CA GLU A 23 -13.04 -11.15 16.00
C GLU A 23 -14.11 -11.19 17.10
N LYS A 24 -15.29 -11.77 16.80
CA LYS A 24 -16.41 -11.83 17.75
C LYS A 24 -16.32 -12.99 18.73
N VAL A 25 -15.99 -14.18 18.23
CA VAL A 25 -16.02 -15.43 19.03
C VAL A 25 -14.64 -15.99 19.33
N GLY A 26 -13.58 -15.39 18.78
CA GLY A 26 -12.21 -15.89 18.87
C GLY A 26 -11.85 -16.88 17.76
N VAL A 27 -10.55 -17.01 17.50
CA VAL A 27 -10.02 -17.82 16.38
C VAL A 27 -10.37 -19.30 16.51
N ALA A 28 -10.22 -19.88 17.72
CA ALA A 28 -10.48 -21.30 17.93
C ALA A 28 -11.96 -21.67 17.74
N ALA A 29 -12.88 -20.82 18.22
CA ALA A 29 -14.32 -21.05 18.04
C ALA A 29 -14.74 -20.88 16.57
N ALA A 30 -14.25 -19.83 15.91
CA ALA A 30 -14.53 -19.59 14.49
C ALA A 30 -13.98 -20.72 13.60
N ALA A 31 -12.78 -21.23 13.89
CA ALA A 31 -12.18 -22.34 13.17
C ALA A 31 -13.04 -23.61 13.28
N ARG A 32 -13.52 -23.94 14.49
CA ARG A 32 -14.43 -25.09 14.70
C ARG A 32 -15.75 -24.91 13.96
N GLN A 33 -16.37 -23.73 14.05
CA GLN A 33 -17.64 -23.45 13.40
C GLN A 33 -17.55 -23.52 11.86
N LEU A 34 -16.41 -23.11 11.29
CA LEU A 34 -16.18 -23.10 9.84
C LEU A 34 -15.47 -24.36 9.33
N SER A 35 -15.19 -25.35 10.20
CA SER A 35 -14.41 -26.54 9.88
C SER A 35 -13.05 -26.21 9.23
N LEU A 36 -12.41 -25.15 9.70
CA LEU A 36 -11.09 -24.68 9.26
C LEU A 36 -10.04 -25.02 10.30
N HIS A 37 -8.78 -25.06 9.87
CA HIS A 37 -7.67 -25.08 10.80
C HIS A 37 -7.37 -23.66 11.30
N GLU A 38 -7.10 -23.49 12.60
CA GLU A 38 -6.81 -22.18 13.20
C GLU A 38 -5.68 -21.43 12.48
N SER A 39 -4.65 -22.16 12.01
CA SER A 39 -3.54 -21.55 11.27
C SER A 39 -3.97 -20.88 9.96
N GLN A 40 -5.08 -21.30 9.34
CA GLN A 40 -5.61 -20.64 8.15
C GLN A 40 -6.13 -19.25 8.50
N ILE A 41 -6.87 -19.12 9.60
CA ILE A 41 -7.40 -17.84 10.08
C ILE A 41 -6.26 -16.91 10.50
N TYR A 42 -5.25 -17.42 11.23
CA TYR A 42 -4.04 -16.64 11.55
C TYR A 42 -3.28 -16.18 10.28
N GLY A 43 -3.16 -17.06 9.29
CA GLY A 43 -2.55 -16.74 8.01
C GLY A 43 -3.28 -15.62 7.27
N TRP A 44 -4.62 -15.67 7.23
CA TRP A 44 -5.44 -14.63 6.60
C TRP A 44 -5.38 -13.30 7.36
N ARG A 45 -5.35 -13.33 8.69
CA ARG A 45 -5.16 -12.11 9.50
C ARG A 45 -3.80 -11.46 9.22
N LYS A 46 -2.73 -12.26 9.10
CA LYS A 46 -1.40 -11.75 8.76
C LYS A 46 -1.37 -11.13 7.36
N ALA A 47 -2.01 -11.78 6.38
CA ALA A 47 -2.08 -11.28 5.01
C ALA A 47 -2.82 -9.93 4.95
N THR A 48 -4.01 -9.85 5.54
CA THR A 48 -4.83 -8.62 5.56
C THR A 48 -4.11 -7.44 6.23
N ASN A 49 -3.42 -7.66 7.36
CA ASN A 49 -2.63 -6.62 8.02
C ASN A 49 -1.41 -6.16 7.20
N LYS A 50 -0.79 -7.08 6.45
CA LYS A 50 0.33 -6.73 5.57
C LYS A 50 -0.17 -5.87 4.40
N ASP A 51 -1.29 -6.24 3.80
CA ASP A 51 -1.88 -5.51 2.67
C ASP A 51 -2.30 -4.09 3.09
N SER A 52 -2.90 -3.94 4.27
CA SER A 52 -3.23 -2.61 4.81
C SER A 52 -2.00 -1.74 5.06
N SER A 53 -0.94 -2.32 5.64
CA SER A 53 0.34 -1.61 5.87
C SER A 53 1.02 -1.22 4.55
N THR A 54 0.93 -2.08 3.53
CA THR A 54 1.53 -1.83 2.21
C THR A 54 0.76 -0.72 1.50
N SER A 55 -0.57 -0.78 1.51
CA SER A 55 -1.42 0.26 0.92
C SER A 55 -1.22 1.63 1.58
N GLN A 56 -1.04 1.68 2.91
CA GLN A 56 -0.75 2.94 3.59
C GLN A 56 0.59 3.52 3.14
N ARG A 57 1.65 2.70 3.10
CA ARG A 57 2.97 3.13 2.64
C ARG A 57 2.96 3.64 1.20
N GLU A 58 2.20 3.00 0.32
CA GLU A 58 2.03 3.45 -1.07
C GLU A 58 1.35 4.83 -1.15
N ARG A 59 0.34 5.09 -0.32
CA ARG A 59 -0.33 6.40 -0.26
C ARG A 59 0.63 7.49 0.23
N ASP A 60 1.40 7.19 1.28
CA ASP A 60 2.37 8.13 1.83
C ASP A 60 3.44 8.46 0.79
N LEU A 61 3.95 7.46 0.07
CA LEU A 61 4.91 7.66 -1.02
C LEU A 61 4.33 8.48 -2.17
N ALA A 62 3.05 8.26 -2.54
CA ALA A 62 2.40 9.05 -3.57
C ALA A 62 2.28 10.53 -3.18
N ALA A 63 1.99 10.82 -1.91
CA ALA A 63 1.95 12.18 -1.38
C ALA A 63 3.34 12.83 -1.41
N GLU A 64 4.40 12.11 -1.04
CA GLU A 64 5.77 12.59 -1.13
C GLU A 64 6.18 12.88 -2.59
N VAL A 65 5.87 11.99 -3.53
CA VAL A 65 6.13 12.19 -4.95
C VAL A 65 5.43 13.44 -5.48
N ALA A 66 4.18 13.68 -5.09
CA ALA A 66 3.44 14.88 -5.48
C ALA A 66 4.10 16.15 -4.93
N LYS A 67 4.53 16.14 -3.67
CA LYS A 67 5.25 17.26 -3.04
C LYS A 67 6.58 17.54 -3.76
N LEU A 68 7.37 16.50 -4.02
CA LEU A 68 8.67 16.63 -4.71
C LEU A 68 8.49 17.18 -6.13
N LYS A 69 7.47 16.72 -6.87
CA LYS A 69 7.16 17.25 -8.21
C LYS A 69 6.80 18.73 -8.17
N ARG A 70 6.05 19.19 -7.15
CA ARG A 70 5.74 20.61 -6.98
C ARG A 70 7.00 21.43 -6.72
N GLN A 71 7.88 20.97 -5.82
CA GLN A 71 9.15 21.66 -5.53
C GLN A 71 10.05 21.74 -6.77
N LEU A 72 10.12 20.67 -7.56
CA LEU A 72 10.87 20.68 -8.82
C LEU A 72 10.32 21.69 -9.83
N ALA A 73 8.99 21.82 -9.92
CA ALA A 73 8.37 22.80 -10.81
C ALA A 73 8.67 24.24 -10.37
N GLU A 74 8.56 24.52 -9.07
CA GLU A 74 8.87 25.82 -8.47
C GLU A 74 10.34 26.20 -8.70
N GLN A 75 11.28 25.30 -8.43
CA GLN A 75 12.70 25.52 -8.69
C GLN A 75 13.00 25.73 -10.18
N ALA A 76 12.30 25.03 -11.08
CA ALA A 76 12.48 25.22 -12.51
C ALA A 76 12.04 26.63 -12.95
N GLU A 77 10.96 27.14 -12.38
CA GLU A 77 10.47 28.51 -12.63
C GLU A 77 11.44 29.56 -12.07
N GLU A 78 11.93 29.39 -10.84
CA GLU A 78 12.93 30.28 -10.23
C GLU A 78 14.20 30.36 -11.10
N LEU A 79 14.71 29.21 -11.57
CA LEU A 79 15.88 29.17 -12.44
C LEU A 79 15.63 29.85 -13.79
N ASP A 80 14.43 29.75 -14.35
CA ASP A 80 14.07 30.43 -15.59
C ASP A 80 14.04 31.96 -15.40
N ILE A 81 13.47 32.44 -14.29
CA ILE A 81 13.48 33.87 -13.93
C ILE A 81 14.91 34.39 -13.77
N VAL A 82 15.77 33.68 -13.03
CA VAL A 82 17.17 34.07 -12.81
C VAL A 82 17.94 34.11 -14.14
N LYS A 83 17.75 33.11 -15.01
CA LYS A 83 18.38 33.10 -16.34
C LYS A 83 17.91 34.27 -17.19
N LYS A 84 16.60 34.56 -17.23
CA LYS A 84 16.05 35.70 -17.95
C LYS A 84 16.66 37.02 -17.45
N ALA A 85 16.71 37.22 -16.13
CA ALA A 85 17.34 38.39 -15.53
C ALA A 85 18.82 38.53 -15.93
N ALA A 86 19.61 37.45 -15.81
CA ALA A 86 21.02 37.45 -16.19
C ALA A 86 21.22 37.83 -17.67
N THR A 87 20.38 37.32 -18.57
CA THR A 87 20.46 37.67 -20.00
C THR A 87 20.09 39.13 -20.28
N TYR A 88 19.14 39.70 -19.54
CA TYR A 88 18.80 41.13 -19.66
C TYR A 88 19.95 42.02 -19.18
N PHE A 89 20.52 41.74 -18.00
CA PHE A 89 21.66 42.50 -17.47
C PHE A 89 22.89 42.42 -18.38
N ALA A 90 23.22 41.24 -18.91
CA ALA A 90 24.34 41.06 -19.84
C ALA A 90 24.18 41.88 -21.14
N LYS A 91 22.94 42.09 -21.62
CA LYS A 91 22.67 42.90 -22.83
C LYS A 91 22.81 44.40 -22.59
N ASN A 92 22.53 44.88 -21.38
CA ASN A 92 22.53 46.31 -21.04
C ASN A 92 23.88 46.80 -20.44
N LEU A 93 24.89 45.95 -20.38
CA LEU A 93 26.26 46.27 -19.93
C LEU A 93 27.15 46.87 -21.05
N LYS A 94 26.54 47.43 -22.10
CA LYS A 94 27.23 48.12 -23.21
C LYS A 94 26.98 49.61 -23.19
#